data_AF-A0A0G1JZY4-F1
#
_entry.id   AF-A0A0G1JZY4-F1
#
_cell.length_a   1.000
_cell.length_b   1.000
_cell.length_c   1.000
_cell.angle_alpha   90.00
_cell.angle_beta   90.00
_cell.angle_gamma   90.00
#
_symmetry.space_group_name_H-M   'P 1'
#
loop_
_entity.id
_entity.type
_entity.pdbx_description
1 polymer ?
#
loop_
_entity_poly.entity_id
_entity_poly.type
_entity_poly.pdbx_seq_one_letter_code
_entity_poly.pdbx_strand_id
1 'polypeptide(L)'
;MNQPESGIPQSETEIEEPKPRRRKEKVPTWTPQEIALSLGYKKMPHEKGDPVQEYCKAVENGHVYRFNIQNSKYTDERGVRISMGILGSPKNVVLCQDRRFDEDMKDLGLVTRTSAGMFWRPELQTKEVFEKLTQYIRNLEETGFFEDLVKPKQISGGASA
;
A
#
# COMPACT_ATOMS: atom_id res chain seq x y z
N MET A 1 40.44 -30.13 -63.87
CA MET A 1 40.51 -30.81 -62.56
C MET A 1 41.63 -30.18 -61.75
N ASN A 2 41.43 -30.07 -60.43
CA ASN A 2 42.28 -29.47 -59.38
C ASN A 2 41.99 -28.01 -59.01
N GLN A 3 41.15 -27.84 -57.97
CA GLN A 3 41.42 -26.85 -56.92
C GLN A 3 41.37 -27.58 -55.56
N PRO A 4 42.31 -27.27 -54.64
CA PRO A 4 42.44 -27.94 -53.36
C PRO A 4 41.54 -27.32 -52.27
N GLU A 5 41.10 -28.17 -51.35
CA GLU A 5 40.65 -27.78 -50.02
C GLU A 5 41.79 -27.09 -49.25
N SER A 6 41.49 -25.97 -48.61
CA SER A 6 42.27 -25.46 -47.48
C SER A 6 41.32 -24.67 -46.59
N GLY A 7 41.19 -25.14 -45.35
CA GLY A 7 40.25 -24.61 -44.38
C GLY A 7 40.81 -23.52 -43.46
N ILE A 8 39.87 -23.08 -42.59
CA ILE A 8 40.01 -22.44 -41.27
C ILE A 8 40.42 -20.93 -41.34
N PRO A 9 39.80 -19.98 -40.59
CA PRO A 9 39.27 -20.13 -39.23
C PRO A 9 37.88 -19.57 -38.89
N GLN A 10 37.35 -20.13 -37.80
CA GLN A 10 36.25 -19.61 -37.01
C GLN A 10 36.56 -18.17 -36.55
N SER A 11 35.78 -17.19 -37.00
CA SER A 11 35.83 -15.85 -36.42
C SER A 11 35.12 -15.85 -35.08
N GLU A 12 35.96 -15.70 -34.07
CA GLU A 12 35.77 -15.19 -32.71
C GLU A 12 34.38 -14.64 -32.40
N THR A 13 33.72 -15.30 -31.46
CA THR A 13 32.55 -14.81 -30.74
C THR A 13 32.89 -13.47 -30.09
N GLU A 14 32.40 -12.36 -30.65
CA GLU A 14 32.28 -11.10 -29.93
C GLU A 14 31.37 -11.33 -28.71
N ILE A 15 31.99 -11.43 -27.54
CA ILE A 15 31.29 -11.40 -26.26
C ILE A 15 30.85 -9.95 -26.08
N GLU A 16 29.59 -9.66 -26.44
CA GLU A 16 28.94 -8.38 -26.16
C GLU A 16 29.03 -8.12 -24.64
N GLU A 17 29.87 -7.17 -24.24
CA GLU A 17 29.96 -6.73 -22.85
C GLU A 17 28.56 -6.34 -22.35
N PRO A 18 28.09 -6.89 -21.21
CA PRO A 18 26.80 -6.52 -20.67
C PRO A 18 26.85 -5.04 -20.26
N LYS A 19 26.25 -4.18 -21.09
CA LYS A 19 26.07 -2.75 -20.80
C LYS A 19 25.61 -2.60 -19.35
N PRO A 20 26.27 -1.73 -18.55
CA PRO A 20 25.83 -1.49 -17.18
C PRO A 20 24.38 -1.04 -17.23
N ARG A 21 23.49 -1.86 -16.65
CA ARG A 21 22.07 -1.53 -16.50
C ARG A 21 22.03 -0.15 -15.85
N ARG A 22 21.64 0.88 -16.62
CA ARG A 22 21.27 2.17 -16.06
C ARG A 22 20.34 1.87 -14.91
N ARG A 23 20.81 2.05 -13.67
CA ARG A 23 19.93 2.10 -12.51
C ARG A 23 18.96 3.22 -12.86
N LYS A 24 17.76 2.86 -13.32
CA LYS A 24 16.67 3.82 -13.45
C LYS A 24 16.60 4.46 -12.07
N GLU A 25 16.95 5.75 -11.98
CA GLU A 25 16.61 6.54 -10.82
C GLU A 25 15.15 6.20 -10.52
N LYS A 26 14.91 5.61 -9.35
CA LYS A 26 13.57 5.38 -8.88
C LYS A 26 13.01 6.77 -8.65
N VAL A 27 12.40 7.35 -9.68
CA VAL A 27 11.43 8.43 -9.50
C VAL A 27 10.52 7.91 -8.39
N PRO A 28 10.41 8.61 -7.24
CA PRO A 28 9.59 8.12 -6.15
C PRO A 28 8.18 7.96 -6.68
N THR A 29 7.76 6.72 -6.87
CA THR A 29 6.39 6.42 -7.23
C THR A 29 5.60 6.52 -5.94
N TRP A 30 5.14 7.74 -5.61
CA TRP A 30 4.16 7.97 -4.55
C TRP A 30 2.93 7.13 -4.88
N THR A 31 2.89 5.93 -4.32
CA THR A 31 1.82 4.97 -4.54
C THR A 31 1.27 4.58 -3.17
N PRO A 32 -0.01 4.21 -3.09
CA PRO A 32 -0.60 3.77 -1.84
C PRO A 32 0.21 2.65 -1.15
N GLN A 33 0.85 1.78 -1.94
CA GLN A 33 1.69 0.69 -1.44
C GLN A 33 2.93 1.19 -0.69
N GLU A 34 3.56 2.25 -1.18
CA GLU A 34 4.74 2.82 -0.52
C GLU A 34 4.40 3.42 0.85
N ILE A 35 3.15 3.82 1.10
CA ILE A 35 2.71 4.28 2.43
C ILE A 35 2.90 3.14 3.45
N ALA A 36 2.32 1.97 3.18
CA ALA A 36 2.41 0.81 4.07
C ALA A 36 3.87 0.39 4.30
N LEU A 37 4.68 0.36 3.24
CA LEU A 37 6.10 0.00 3.32
C LEU A 37 6.90 1.01 4.16
N SER A 38 6.65 2.32 4.00
CA SER A 38 7.33 3.38 4.76
C SER A 38 7.01 3.36 6.26
N LEU A 39 5.84 2.83 6.62
CA LEU A 39 5.40 2.63 8.00
C LEU A 39 5.94 1.32 8.62
N GLY A 40 6.70 0.54 7.85
CA GLY A 40 7.32 -0.70 8.30
C GLY A 40 6.41 -1.93 8.18
N TYR A 41 5.29 -1.84 7.48
CA TYR A 41 4.47 -3.01 7.19
C TYR A 41 5.13 -3.90 6.14
N LYS A 42 4.95 -5.21 6.29
CA LYS A 42 5.42 -6.22 5.35
C LYS A 42 4.25 -6.71 4.51
N LYS A 43 4.45 -6.77 3.20
CA LYS A 43 3.46 -7.31 2.27
C LYS A 43 3.23 -8.80 2.56
N MET A 44 1.97 -9.20 2.72
CA MET A 44 1.60 -10.60 2.85
C MET A 44 1.56 -11.30 1.48
N PRO A 45 1.77 -12.63 1.43
CA PRO A 45 1.46 -13.41 0.23
C PRO A 45 0.01 -13.16 -0.19
N HIS A 46 -0.20 -13.03 -1.50
CA HIS A 46 -1.50 -12.68 -2.06
C HIS A 46 -1.83 -13.73 -3.12
N GLU A 47 -3.06 -14.26 -3.10
CA GLU A 47 -3.48 -15.29 -4.05
C GLU A 47 -3.87 -14.65 -5.38
N LYS A 48 -3.73 -15.41 -6.47
CA LYS A 48 -4.10 -14.90 -7.79
C LYS A 48 -5.61 -14.65 -7.82
N GLY A 49 -6.00 -13.37 -7.89
CA GLY A 49 -7.40 -12.96 -7.96
C GLY A 49 -7.88 -12.16 -6.76
N ASP A 50 -7.11 -12.06 -5.67
CA ASP A 50 -7.55 -11.21 -4.55
C ASP A 50 -7.64 -9.75 -4.99
N PRO A 51 -8.75 -9.06 -4.70
CA PRO A 51 -8.91 -7.65 -5.05
C PRO A 51 -8.20 -6.72 -4.06
N VAL A 52 -7.67 -7.26 -2.95
CA VAL A 52 -7.12 -6.50 -1.82
C VAL A 52 -5.70 -6.95 -1.54
N GLN A 53 -4.79 -5.99 -1.44
CA GLN A 53 -3.42 -6.20 -0.99
C GLN A 53 -3.32 -5.97 0.51
N GLU A 54 -2.94 -7.01 1.24
CA GLU A 54 -2.77 -6.97 2.69
C GLU A 54 -1.29 -6.80 3.09
N TYR A 55 -1.07 -5.94 4.08
CA TYR A 55 0.22 -5.67 4.68
C TYR A 55 0.10 -5.77 6.21
N CYS A 56 1.08 -6.41 6.85
CA CYS A 56 1.08 -6.68 8.28
C CYS A 56 2.33 -6.14 8.98
N LYS A 57 2.15 -5.64 10.20
CA LYS A 57 3.23 -5.16 11.08
C LYS A 57 3.02 -5.73 12.48
N ALA A 58 3.97 -6.53 12.96
CA ALA A 58 3.98 -7.00 14.34
C ALA A 58 4.47 -5.88 15.26
N VAL A 59 3.80 -5.69 16.38
CA VAL A 59 4.14 -4.66 17.39
C VAL A 59 4.40 -5.30 18.75
N GLU A 60 5.12 -4.59 19.63
CA GLU A 60 5.64 -5.14 20.89
C GLU A 60 4.56 -5.64 21.85
N ASN A 61 3.36 -5.08 21.80
CA ASN A 61 2.23 -5.50 22.63
C ASN A 61 1.58 -6.83 22.18
N GLY A 62 2.17 -7.52 21.20
CA GLY A 62 1.72 -8.82 20.70
C GLY A 62 0.59 -8.73 19.67
N HIS A 63 0.13 -7.53 19.31
CA HIS A 63 -0.80 -7.36 18.20
C HIS A 63 -0.10 -7.37 16.84
N VAL A 64 -0.85 -7.70 15.80
CA VAL A 64 -0.42 -7.59 14.41
C VAL A 64 -1.35 -6.61 13.73
N TYR A 65 -0.84 -5.42 13.41
CA TYR A 65 -1.61 -4.41 12.70
C TYR A 65 -1.70 -4.79 11.23
N ARG A 66 -2.85 -4.50 10.62
CA ARG A 66 -3.14 -4.71 9.20
C ARG A 66 -3.36 -3.38 8.51
N PHE A 67 -2.82 -3.28 7.30
CA PHE A 67 -3.02 -2.19 6.36
C PHE A 67 -3.40 -2.79 5.01
N ASN A 68 -4.59 -2.46 4.54
CA ASN A 68 -5.19 -3.07 3.35
C ASN A 68 -5.41 -2.02 2.27
N ILE A 69 -4.97 -2.32 1.05
CA ILE A 69 -5.13 -1.49 -0.14
C ILE A 69 -5.98 -2.22 -1.15
N GLN A 70 -7.10 -1.62 -1.52
CA GLN A 70 -7.96 -2.09 -2.60
C GLN A 70 -7.99 -1.04 -3.70
N ASN A 71 -7.56 -1.39 -4.90
CA ASN A 71 -7.72 -0.52 -6.08
C ASN A 71 -9.10 -0.79 -6.71
N SER A 72 -9.70 0.21 -7.37
CA SER A 72 -10.92 -0.01 -8.14
C SER A 72 -10.65 -1.05 -9.22
N LYS A 73 -11.64 -1.92 -9.45
CA LYS A 73 -11.63 -2.92 -10.52
C LYS A 73 -11.71 -2.24 -11.89
N TYR A 74 -12.32 -1.06 -11.94
CA TYR A 74 -12.52 -0.30 -13.16
C TYR A 74 -11.40 0.73 -13.34
N THR A 75 -10.76 0.69 -14.51
CA THR A 75 -9.54 1.45 -14.82
C THR A 75 -9.80 2.96 -14.98
N ASP A 76 -11.03 3.33 -15.29
CA ASP A 76 -11.55 4.69 -15.47
C ASP A 76 -11.82 5.39 -14.13
N GLU A 77 -12.33 4.67 -13.12
CA GLU A 77 -12.62 5.27 -11.80
C GLU A 77 -11.35 5.66 -11.04
N ARG A 78 -10.23 4.97 -11.28
CA ARG A 78 -8.94 5.16 -10.58
C ARG A 78 -9.11 5.30 -9.05
N GLY A 79 -10.01 4.51 -8.47
CA GLY A 79 -10.29 4.55 -7.03
C GLY A 79 -9.27 3.78 -6.20
N VAL A 80 -9.00 4.23 -4.97
CA VAL A 80 -8.23 3.50 -3.96
C VAL A 80 -8.96 3.55 -2.62
N ARG A 81 -9.07 2.39 -1.96
CA ARG A 81 -9.60 2.26 -0.60
C ARG A 81 -8.46 1.79 0.30
N ILE A 82 -8.28 2.50 1.40
CA ILE A 82 -7.33 2.16 2.45
C ILE A 82 -8.15 1.75 3.67
N SER A 83 -7.81 0.61 4.25
CA SER A 83 -8.42 0.16 5.51
C SER A 83 -7.38 -0.37 6.49
N MET A 84 -7.66 -0.21 7.77
CA MET A 84 -6.73 -0.45 8.87
C MET A 84 -7.41 -1.19 10.03
N GLY A 85 -6.70 -2.13 10.64
CA GLY A 85 -7.21 -2.87 11.80
C GLY A 85 -6.16 -3.78 12.44
N ILE A 86 -6.60 -4.72 13.28
CA ILE A 86 -5.74 -5.72 13.93
C ILE A 86 -6.08 -7.11 13.38
N LEU A 87 -5.08 -7.92 13.02
CA LEU A 87 -5.26 -9.31 12.58
C LEU A 87 -5.98 -10.14 13.65
N GLY A 88 -6.97 -10.95 13.25
CA GLY A 88 -7.83 -11.69 14.16
C GLY A 88 -8.97 -10.88 14.78
N SER A 89 -8.99 -9.56 14.63
CA SER A 89 -10.17 -8.73 14.98
C SER A 89 -11.15 -8.66 13.81
N PRO A 90 -12.48 -8.73 14.07
CA PRO A 90 -13.49 -8.47 13.04
C PRO A 90 -13.61 -6.99 12.67
N LYS A 91 -13.05 -6.08 13.49
CA LYS A 91 -13.12 -4.64 13.25
C LYS A 91 -12.02 -4.20 12.29
N ASN A 92 -12.44 -3.58 11.19
CA ASN A 92 -11.57 -2.94 10.21
C ASN A 92 -12.17 -1.57 9.89
N VAL A 93 -11.35 -0.52 9.92
CA VAL A 93 -11.77 0.85 9.64
C VAL A 93 -11.39 1.21 8.22
N VAL A 94 -12.37 1.67 7.44
CA VAL A 94 -12.16 2.16 6.09
C VAL A 94 -12.08 3.68 6.15
N LEU A 95 -10.90 4.25 5.83
CA LEU A 95 -10.62 5.68 6.06
C LEU A 95 -11.57 6.62 5.30
N CYS A 96 -12.06 6.22 4.13
CA CYS A 96 -12.97 7.03 3.31
C CYS A 96 -14.46 6.83 3.63
N GLN A 97 -14.82 5.97 4.60
CA GLN A 97 -16.21 5.63 4.90
C GLN A 97 -16.58 5.84 6.37
N ASP A 98 -15.61 5.81 7.27
CA ASP A 98 -15.83 6.21 8.66
C ASP A 98 -15.86 7.74 8.76
N ARG A 99 -16.93 8.30 9.35
CA ARG A 99 -17.17 9.76 9.37
C ARG A 99 -16.00 10.54 9.98
N ARG A 100 -15.42 10.06 11.07
CA ARG A 100 -14.32 10.75 11.75
C ARG A 100 -13.11 10.83 10.83
N PHE A 101 -12.78 9.73 10.17
CA PHE A 101 -11.64 9.67 9.27
C PHE A 101 -11.90 10.41 7.96
N ASP A 102 -13.12 10.40 7.42
CA ASP A 102 -13.42 11.10 6.17
C ASP A 102 -13.19 12.62 6.28
N GLU A 103 -13.50 13.22 7.43
CA GLU A 103 -13.19 14.61 7.73
C GLU A 103 -11.67 14.84 7.79
N ASP A 104 -10.95 14.04 8.56
CA ASP A 104 -9.48 14.12 8.64
C ASP A 104 -8.84 13.98 7.24
N MET A 105 -9.31 13.03 6.42
CA MET A 105 -8.78 12.80 5.08
C MET A 105 -8.98 14.00 4.15
N LYS A 106 -10.09 14.73 4.27
CA LYS A 106 -10.32 15.96 3.50
C LYS A 106 -9.30 17.03 3.88
N ASP A 107 -8.99 17.17 5.17
CA ASP A 107 -7.97 18.12 5.65
C ASP A 107 -6.56 17.77 5.16
N LEU A 108 -6.28 16.48 4.92
CA LEU A 108 -5.02 16.05 4.31
C LEU A 108 -4.95 16.31 2.80
N GLY A 109 -6.07 16.68 2.15
CA GLY A 109 -6.17 16.92 0.71
C GLY A 109 -6.80 15.77 -0.09
N LEU A 110 -7.37 14.77 0.58
CA LEU A 110 -8.13 13.66 -0.04
C LEU A 110 -9.62 13.98 -0.04
N VAL A 111 -10.02 14.92 -0.89
CA VAL A 111 -11.39 15.46 -0.92
C VAL A 111 -12.27 14.65 -1.87
N THR A 112 -11.72 14.22 -3.01
CA THR A 112 -12.52 13.63 -4.07
C THR A 112 -12.84 12.17 -3.78
N ARG A 113 -14.10 11.79 -4.04
CA ARG A 113 -14.58 10.41 -3.94
C ARG A 113 -15.03 9.90 -5.31
N THR A 114 -14.69 8.66 -5.63
CA THR A 114 -15.24 7.98 -6.81
C THR A 114 -16.70 7.61 -6.59
N SER A 115 -17.41 7.22 -7.65
CA SER A 115 -18.76 6.62 -7.62
C SER A 115 -18.88 5.47 -6.62
N ALA A 116 -17.82 4.67 -6.45
CA ALA A 116 -17.76 3.57 -5.50
C ALA A 116 -17.39 3.98 -4.06
N GLY A 117 -17.31 5.28 -3.77
CA GLY A 117 -16.95 5.82 -2.45
C GLY A 117 -15.49 5.55 -2.07
N MET A 118 -14.57 5.52 -3.04
CA MET A 118 -13.13 5.33 -2.83
C MET A 118 -12.40 6.68 -2.97
N PHE A 119 -11.18 6.80 -2.45
CA PHE A 119 -10.33 7.97 -2.74
C PHE A 119 -10.02 8.03 -4.24
N TRP A 120 -10.01 9.23 -4.81
CA TRP A 120 -9.48 9.42 -6.16
C TRP A 120 -7.96 9.30 -6.13
N ARG A 121 -7.41 8.26 -6.78
CA ARG A 121 -5.98 7.92 -6.70
C ARG A 121 -5.03 9.07 -7.01
N PRO A 122 -5.25 9.94 -8.00
CA PRO A 122 -4.33 11.03 -8.30
C PRO A 122 -4.04 11.97 -7.12
N GLU A 123 -5.00 12.22 -6.22
CA GLU A 123 -4.74 13.02 -5.00
C GLU A 123 -3.73 12.34 -4.07
N LEU A 124 -3.82 11.01 -3.91
CA LEU A 124 -2.87 10.20 -3.14
C LEU A 124 -1.46 10.16 -3.74
N GLN A 125 -1.31 10.48 -5.03
CA GLN A 125 -0.03 10.41 -5.73
C GLN A 125 0.76 11.73 -5.71
N THR A 126 0.27 12.72 -4.96
CA THR A 126 1.04 13.94 -4.68
C THR A 126 1.98 13.70 -3.49
N LYS A 127 3.18 14.28 -3.54
CA LYS A 127 4.16 14.15 -2.44
C LYS A 127 3.60 14.65 -1.12
N GLU A 128 2.91 15.79 -1.14
CA GLU A 128 2.36 16.44 0.05
C GLU A 128 1.30 15.56 0.73
N VAL A 129 0.30 15.08 -0.01
CA VAL A 129 -0.75 14.22 0.53
C VAL A 129 -0.16 12.90 1.02
N PHE A 130 0.81 12.35 0.29
CA PHE A 130 1.53 11.14 0.68
C PHE A 130 2.23 11.29 2.05
N GLU A 131 2.99 12.37 2.23
CA GLU A 131 3.71 12.65 3.49
C GLU A 131 2.73 12.90 4.64
N LYS A 132 1.68 13.71 4.40
CA LYS A 132 0.63 13.98 5.38
C LYS A 132 -0.10 12.71 5.84
N LEU A 133 -0.52 11.87 4.89
CA LEU A 133 -1.21 10.61 5.20
C LEU A 133 -0.29 9.63 5.94
N THR A 134 0.99 9.55 5.54
CA THR A 134 1.97 8.71 6.24
C THR A 134 2.14 9.16 7.70
N GLN A 135 2.30 10.46 7.93
CA GLN A 135 2.44 10.99 9.29
C GLN A 135 1.16 10.81 10.10
N TYR A 136 -0.01 11.04 9.50
CA TYR A 136 -1.29 10.83 10.16
C TYR A 136 -1.46 9.39 10.65
N ILE A 137 -1.14 8.41 9.81
CA ILE A 137 -1.25 6.99 10.18
C ILE A 137 -0.25 6.61 11.27
N ARG A 138 0.98 7.14 11.20
CA ARG A 138 1.96 6.97 12.29
C ARG A 138 1.42 7.52 13.62
N ASN A 139 0.81 8.70 13.61
CA ASN A 139 0.22 9.29 14.81
C ASN A 139 -0.93 8.42 15.38
N LEU A 140 -1.72 7.76 14.53
CA LEU A 140 -2.73 6.79 14.99
C LEU A 140 -2.09 5.61 15.72
N GLU A 141 -0.99 5.06 15.19
CA GLU A 141 -0.24 4.00 15.87
C GLU A 141 0.28 4.47 17.24
N GLU A 142 0.85 5.67 17.32
CA GLU A 142 1.44 6.21 18.55
C GLU A 142 0.38 6.58 19.62
N THR A 143 -0.84 6.92 19.20
CA THR A 143 -1.93 7.32 20.11
C THR A 143 -2.80 6.17 20.60
N GLY A 144 -2.48 4.93 20.23
CA GLY A 144 -3.19 3.75 20.71
C GLY A 144 -4.51 3.46 19.97
N PHE A 145 -4.70 4.01 18.76
CA PHE A 145 -5.92 3.83 17.97
C PHE A 145 -6.28 2.35 17.76
N PHE A 146 -5.28 1.52 17.43
CA PHE A 146 -5.51 0.11 17.12
C PHE A 146 -5.93 -0.68 18.35
N GLU A 147 -5.36 -0.38 19.51
CA GLU A 147 -5.69 -0.95 20.81
C GLU A 147 -7.15 -0.63 21.16
N ASP A 148 -7.58 0.61 20.90
CA ASP A 148 -8.96 1.04 21.12
C ASP A 148 -9.96 0.30 20.22
N LEU A 149 -9.55 -0.13 19.02
CA LEU A 149 -10.40 -0.95 18.17
C LEU A 149 -10.74 -2.28 18.82
N VAL A 150 -9.80 -2.95 19.49
CA VAL A 150 -10.04 -4.27 20.10
C VAL A 150 -10.61 -4.21 21.50
N LYS A 151 -10.57 -3.06 22.17
CA LYS A 151 -11.24 -2.89 23.46
C LYS A 151 -12.74 -3.18 23.30
N PRO A 152 -13.33 -3.99 24.20
CA PRO A 152 -14.78 -4.09 24.27
C PRO A 152 -15.30 -2.67 24.49
N LYS A 153 -16.29 -2.25 23.69
CA LYS A 153 -17.03 -1.01 24.02
C LYS A 153 -17.48 -1.22 25.46
N GLN A 154 -16.98 -0.43 26.40
CA GLN A 154 -17.59 -0.39 27.72
C GLN A 154 -19.05 -0.04 27.45
N ILE A 155 -19.91 -1.03 27.58
CA ILE A 155 -21.32 -0.80 27.76
C ILE A 155 -21.32 0.08 29.01
N SER A 156 -21.64 1.36 28.85
CA SER A 156 -21.92 2.25 29.95
C SER A 156 -23.09 1.62 30.71
N GLY A 157 -22.77 0.70 31.61
CA GLY A 157 -23.66 0.18 32.62
C GLY A 157 -23.84 1.28 33.66
N GLY A 158 -25.09 1.67 33.87
CA GLY A 158 -25.52 2.62 34.90
C GLY A 158 -25.97 3.94 34.27
N ALA A 159 -27.21 4.38 34.47
CA ALA A 159 -27.94 4.29 35.74
C ALA A 159 -29.18 3.38 35.69
N SER A 160 -29.23 2.50 36.69
CA SER A 160 -30.45 1.95 37.27
C SER A 160 -31.23 3.05 38.00
N ALA A 161 -32.54 3.09 37.78
CA ALA A 161 -33.64 3.32 38.74
C ALA A 161 -34.87 3.81 37.97
#